data_AF-A0A931YL79-F1
#
_entry.id   AF-A0A931YL79-F1
#
_cell.length_a   1.000
_cell.length_b   1.000
_cell.length_c   1.000
_cell.angle_alpha   90.00
_cell.angle_beta   90.00
_cell.angle_gamma   90.00
#
_symmetry.space_group_name_H-M   'P 1'
#
loop_
_entity.id
_entity.type
_entity.pdbx_description
1 polymer ?
#
loop_
_entity_poly.entity_id
_entity_poly.type
_entity_poly.pdbx_seq_one_letter_code
_entity_poly.pdbx_strand_id
1 'polypeptide(L)'
;MEPNQTPKKEVKEVKVEPKQVTAPKEVNGENLYLSNAAWMVVLGIILVVALVSYFVKPSTIADAWRSMFSRAEVISVKLSASAAEANKPITLTYEHKNQQTTGDGNYYLSYSCSNGLSLSVVDGKTTEVICGRPFEITNFSTSSLNVVKTLAQTKATTSPATKGPTSTVKPTPKPTTSKPTTGTTPTPTVTPTPTAVSRQPGAKTERFYQIDPSTQSAIPTPNSTIRTGSVDLAVTVLAIGKIEAGTNRFTPTATLKSTDRIAVQFEIANNGTEAVTDWTFATTLPIDPPYTFMSEKQQVLTPGDYIVYTIGFDHFTTGDNVMTIVADPDNVLAEITKANNVGIARFDGVTF
;
A
#
# COMPACT_ATOMS: atom_id res chain seq x y z
N MET A 1 -44.25 21.07 69.74
CA MET A 1 -44.02 21.70 68.43
C MET A 1 -43.18 22.92 68.69
N GLU A 2 -41.89 22.82 68.42
CA GLU A 2 -40.84 23.75 68.83
C GLU A 2 -40.23 24.35 67.55
N PRO A 3 -40.09 25.67 67.41
CA PRO A 3 -39.61 26.26 66.17
C PRO A 3 -38.08 26.34 66.17
N ASN A 4 -37.50 25.64 65.19
CA ASN A 4 -36.07 25.57 64.89
C ASN A 4 -35.57 26.91 64.31
N GLN A 5 -34.73 27.63 65.06
CA GLN A 5 -34.07 28.86 64.59
C GLN A 5 -32.75 28.53 63.88
N THR A 6 -32.66 28.91 62.60
CA THR A 6 -31.45 28.80 61.78
C THR A 6 -30.56 30.04 62.01
N PRO A 7 -29.23 29.90 62.17
CA PRO A 7 -28.35 31.04 62.42
C PRO A 7 -28.00 31.80 61.14
N LYS A 8 -28.10 33.14 61.21
CA LYS A 8 -27.65 34.11 60.20
C LYS A 8 -26.12 34.02 60.02
N LYS A 9 -25.67 33.78 58.79
CA LYS A 9 -24.27 33.78 58.40
C LYS A 9 -23.85 35.20 58.03
N GLU A 10 -22.90 35.75 58.77
CA GLU A 10 -22.31 37.08 58.58
C GLU A 10 -21.32 37.05 57.40
N VAL A 11 -21.55 37.88 56.39
CA VAL A 11 -20.69 38.02 55.21
C VAL A 11 -19.61 39.05 55.53
N LYS A 12 -18.37 38.61 55.68
CA LYS A 12 -17.21 39.51 55.79
C LYS A 12 -16.78 39.98 54.40
N GLU A 13 -16.82 41.28 54.21
CA GLU A 13 -16.37 42.00 53.02
C GLU A 13 -14.83 41.95 52.94
N VAL A 14 -14.29 41.29 51.91
CA VAL A 14 -12.84 41.19 51.68
C VAL A 14 -12.40 42.39 50.85
N LYS A 15 -11.69 43.32 51.50
CA LYS A 15 -11.04 44.47 50.87
C LYS A 15 -9.81 44.00 50.09
N VAL A 16 -9.91 43.95 48.76
CA VAL A 16 -8.80 43.61 47.86
C VAL A 16 -7.99 44.87 47.55
N GLU A 17 -6.71 44.85 47.92
CA GLU A 17 -5.76 45.92 47.65
C GLU A 17 -5.18 45.81 46.22
N PRO A 18 -5.13 46.89 45.43
CA PRO A 18 -4.69 46.82 44.04
C PRO A 18 -3.18 46.59 43.93
N LYS A 19 -2.80 45.50 43.27
CA LYS A 19 -1.42 45.16 42.90
C LYS A 19 -0.90 46.19 41.90
N GLN A 20 0.19 46.89 42.24
CA GLN A 20 0.88 47.80 41.33
C GLN A 20 1.42 47.03 40.11
N VAL A 21 1.05 47.49 38.92
CA VAL A 21 1.54 47.00 37.62
C VAL A 21 2.84 47.73 37.31
N THR A 22 3.95 46.99 37.33
CA THR A 22 5.26 47.50 36.92
C THR A 22 5.31 47.66 35.40
N ALA A 23 5.77 48.82 34.93
CA ALA A 23 5.86 49.15 33.51
C ALA A 23 6.82 48.22 32.74
N PRO A 24 6.52 47.87 31.46
CA PRO A 24 7.37 47.03 30.64
C PRO A 24 8.67 47.74 30.25
N LYS A 25 9.79 47.01 30.36
CA LYS A 25 11.12 47.44 29.91
C LYS A 25 11.15 47.58 28.39
N GLU A 26 11.66 48.71 27.95
CA GLU A 26 11.96 49.05 26.56
C GLU A 26 13.02 48.08 25.99
N VAL A 27 12.67 47.39 24.90
CA VAL A 27 13.53 46.39 24.24
C VAL A 27 14.30 47.06 23.12
N ASN A 28 15.62 47.12 23.24
CA ASN A 28 16.53 47.70 22.26
C ASN A 28 16.45 46.99 20.89
N GLY A 29 16.26 47.78 19.84
CA GLY A 29 16.02 47.35 18.45
C GLY A 29 17.30 47.16 17.63
N GLU A 30 18.13 46.17 17.95
CA GLU A 30 19.29 45.80 17.12
C GLU A 30 19.18 44.43 16.42
N ASN A 31 18.09 43.68 16.60
CA ASN A 31 17.95 42.31 16.05
C ASN A 31 17.10 42.19 14.76
N LEU A 32 16.79 43.30 14.08
CA LEU A 32 15.81 43.28 12.98
C LEU A 32 16.37 42.81 11.62
N TYR A 33 17.69 42.71 11.45
CA TYR A 33 18.28 42.34 10.14
C TYR A 33 18.58 40.85 9.95
N LEU A 34 18.66 40.05 11.02
CA LEU A 34 18.91 38.60 10.92
C LEU A 34 17.64 37.78 10.66
N SER A 35 16.44 38.37 10.89
CA SER A 35 15.16 37.69 10.67
C SER A 35 14.86 37.45 9.18
N ASN A 36 15.19 38.42 8.32
CA ASN A 36 14.77 38.37 6.91
C ASN A 36 15.56 37.36 6.07
N ALA A 37 16.80 37.04 6.43
CA ALA A 37 17.62 36.05 5.72
C ALA A 37 17.10 34.61 5.95
N ALA A 38 16.67 34.29 7.17
CA ALA A 38 16.12 32.98 7.51
C ALA A 38 14.81 32.69 6.75
N TRP A 39 13.94 33.69 6.64
CA TRP A 39 12.68 33.56 5.90
C TRP A 39 12.87 33.34 4.40
N MET A 40 13.90 33.93 3.79
CA MET A 40 14.20 33.72 2.37
C MET A 40 14.73 32.31 2.08
N VAL A 41 15.48 31.71 3.01
CA VAL A 41 15.94 30.31 2.89
C VAL A 41 14.76 29.34 2.99
N VAL A 42 13.84 29.57 3.94
CA VAL A 42 12.63 28.73 4.10
C VAL A 42 11.73 28.82 2.86
N LEU A 43 11.51 30.02 2.31
CA LEU A 43 10.72 30.20 1.09
C LEU A 43 11.38 29.53 -0.13
N GLY A 44 12.72 29.57 -0.23
CA GLY A 44 13.45 28.85 -1.27
C GLY A 44 13.27 27.33 -1.21
N ILE A 45 13.32 26.75 -0.02
CA ILE A 45 13.13 25.30 0.18
C ILE A 45 11.69 24.89 -0.15
N ILE A 46 10.68 25.67 0.28
CA ILE A 46 9.27 25.40 -0.01
C ILE A 46 9.01 25.47 -1.52
N LEU A 47 9.61 26.43 -2.23
CA LEU A 47 9.47 26.55 -3.68
C LEU A 47 10.09 25.36 -4.43
N VAL A 48 11.25 24.87 -3.97
CA VAL A 48 11.90 23.68 -4.55
C VAL A 48 11.05 22.42 -4.31
N VAL A 49 10.50 22.25 -3.10
CA VAL A 49 9.60 21.11 -2.79
C VAL A 49 8.30 21.19 -3.59
N ALA A 50 7.74 22.38 -3.77
CA ALA A 50 6.54 22.60 -4.60
C ALA A 50 6.81 22.32 -6.09
N LEU A 51 7.96 22.73 -6.61
CA LEU A 51 8.35 22.43 -8.00
C LEU A 51 8.64 20.94 -8.20
N VAL A 52 9.31 20.28 -7.26
CA VAL A 52 9.55 18.83 -7.32
C VAL A 52 8.23 18.05 -7.23
N SER A 53 7.28 18.47 -6.38
CA SER A 53 5.96 17.82 -6.28
C SER A 53 5.04 18.07 -7.49
N TYR A 54 5.28 19.14 -8.27
CA TYR A 54 4.53 19.42 -9.51
C TYR A 54 4.97 18.57 -10.71
N PHE A 55 6.21 18.09 -10.74
CA PHE A 55 6.75 17.28 -11.85
C PHE A 55 6.74 15.76 -11.60
N VAL A 56 6.43 15.32 -10.37
CA VAL A 56 6.41 13.90 -10.01
C VAL A 56 4.96 13.39 -10.03
N LYS A 57 4.65 12.47 -10.95
CA LYS A 57 3.33 11.84 -11.02
C LYS A 57 3.00 11.14 -9.68
N PRO A 58 1.73 11.12 -9.24
CA PRO A 58 1.35 10.53 -7.95
C PRO A 58 1.66 9.02 -7.83
N SER A 59 1.93 8.31 -8.94
CA SER A 59 2.34 6.91 -8.92
C SER A 59 3.79 6.68 -8.43
N THR A 60 4.67 7.68 -8.51
CA THR A 60 6.08 7.57 -8.05
C THR A 60 6.27 7.88 -6.57
N ILE A 61 5.25 8.42 -5.90
CA ILE A 61 5.29 8.70 -4.45
C ILE A 61 5.12 7.38 -3.66
N ALA A 62 4.36 6.41 -4.17
CA ALA A 62 4.27 5.08 -3.54
C ALA A 62 5.62 4.32 -3.54
N ASP A 63 6.43 4.48 -4.59
CA ASP A 63 7.74 3.84 -4.72
C ASP A 63 8.85 4.61 -3.98
N ALA A 64 8.78 5.95 -3.95
CA ALA A 64 9.75 6.78 -3.23
C ALA A 64 9.61 6.66 -1.70
N TRP A 65 8.38 6.51 -1.17
CA TRP A 65 8.17 6.34 0.27
C TRP A 65 8.54 4.95 0.80
N ARG A 66 8.49 3.90 -0.04
CA ARG A 66 9.09 2.59 0.28
C ARG A 66 10.58 2.71 0.62
N SER A 67 11.29 3.65 0.00
CA SER A 67 12.75 3.81 0.19
C SER A 67 13.17 4.59 1.45
N MET A 68 12.29 5.39 2.06
CA MET A 68 12.65 6.21 3.23
C MET A 68 12.35 5.55 4.58
N PHE A 69 11.46 4.56 4.65
CA PHE A 69 11.00 3.98 5.92
C PHE A 69 11.21 2.48 6.05
N SER A 70 11.81 1.84 5.04
CA SER A 70 12.20 0.45 5.15
C SER A 70 13.71 0.35 5.29
N ARG A 71 14.18 -0.13 6.45
CA ARG A 71 15.37 -0.99 6.49
C ARG A 71 15.11 -2.36 5.81
N ALA A 72 14.08 -2.45 4.97
CA ALA A 72 13.85 -3.60 4.13
C ALA A 72 14.86 -3.58 2.98
N GLU A 73 15.26 -4.79 2.64
CA GLU A 73 16.11 -5.10 1.53
C GLU A 73 15.44 -4.66 0.21
N VAL A 74 16.16 -3.92 -0.64
CA VAL A 74 15.66 -3.45 -1.94
C VAL A 74 16.55 -4.01 -3.04
N ILE A 75 15.95 -4.74 -3.97
CA ILE A 75 16.62 -5.22 -5.19
C ILE A 75 16.27 -4.26 -6.33
N SER A 76 17.28 -3.53 -6.83
CA SER A 76 17.13 -2.68 -8.02
C SER A 76 17.58 -3.44 -9.26
N VAL A 77 16.67 -3.78 -10.16
CA VAL A 77 16.98 -4.51 -11.40
C VAL A 77 17.13 -3.55 -12.57
N LYS A 78 18.20 -3.72 -13.36
CA LYS A 78 18.49 -2.96 -14.59
C LYS A 78 18.75 -3.94 -15.73
N LEU A 79 18.30 -3.58 -16.92
CA LEU A 79 18.60 -4.32 -18.15
C LEU A 79 19.64 -3.54 -18.96
N SER A 80 20.62 -4.25 -19.51
CA SER A 80 21.65 -3.67 -20.40
C SER A 80 21.07 -3.06 -21.69
N ALA A 81 19.89 -3.50 -22.12
CA ALA A 81 19.16 -2.94 -23.25
C ALA A 81 17.65 -2.99 -23.03
N SER A 82 16.94 -1.95 -23.47
CA SER A 82 15.46 -1.87 -23.44
C SER A 82 14.80 -2.67 -24.57
N ALA A 83 15.55 -3.04 -25.60
CA ALA A 83 15.13 -3.89 -26.69
C ALA A 83 16.18 -4.99 -26.91
N ALA A 84 15.70 -6.22 -27.05
CA ALA A 84 16.55 -7.39 -27.23
C ALA A 84 16.38 -7.98 -28.62
N GLU A 85 17.49 -8.10 -29.33
CA GLU A 85 17.57 -8.93 -30.52
C GLU A 85 17.48 -10.41 -30.13
N ALA A 86 16.85 -11.22 -30.99
CA ALA A 86 16.77 -12.66 -30.75
C ALA A 86 18.17 -13.28 -30.75
N ASN A 87 18.39 -14.25 -29.87
CA ASN A 87 19.63 -15.00 -29.70
C ASN A 87 20.85 -14.14 -29.30
N LYS A 88 20.67 -12.86 -28.96
CA LYS A 88 21.70 -12.05 -28.32
C LYS A 88 21.47 -12.03 -26.81
N PRO A 89 22.51 -12.22 -25.99
CA PRO A 89 22.39 -12.14 -24.55
C PRO A 89 22.09 -10.71 -24.12
N ILE A 90 21.19 -10.58 -23.15
CA ILE A 90 20.93 -9.37 -22.38
C ILE A 90 21.45 -9.63 -20.98
N THR A 91 22.27 -8.72 -20.47
CA THR A 91 22.66 -8.76 -19.07
C THR A 91 21.60 -8.03 -18.24
N LEU A 92 21.05 -8.73 -17.26
CA LEU A 92 20.22 -8.19 -16.18
C LEU A 92 21.16 -7.93 -15.00
N THR A 93 21.42 -6.67 -14.68
CA THR A 93 22.18 -6.29 -13.49
C THR A 93 21.23 -6.01 -12.35
N TYR A 94 21.61 -6.41 -11.15
CA TYR A 94 20.82 -6.12 -9.96
C TYR A 94 21.71 -5.59 -8.84
N GLU A 95 21.19 -4.61 -8.13
CA GLU A 95 21.86 -3.98 -7.00
C GLU A 95 21.04 -4.21 -5.75
N HIS A 96 21.70 -4.75 -4.73
CA HIS A 96 21.07 -5.03 -3.45
C HIS A 96 21.37 -3.92 -2.45
N LYS A 97 20.34 -3.18 -2.06
CA LYS A 97 20.45 -2.10 -1.09
C LYS A 97 19.89 -2.54 0.25
N ASN A 98 20.60 -2.17 1.31
CA ASN A 98 20.22 -2.47 2.71
C ASN A 98 20.16 -3.97 3.04
N GLN A 99 21.01 -4.80 2.40
CA GLN A 99 21.12 -6.22 2.76
C GLN A 99 21.56 -6.36 4.22
N GLN A 100 20.65 -6.80 5.09
CA GLN A 100 20.93 -7.00 6.51
C GLN A 100 21.66 -8.33 6.67
N THR A 101 22.98 -8.31 6.55
CA THR A 101 23.91 -9.43 6.82
C THR A 101 23.74 -10.69 5.94
N THR A 102 24.84 -11.05 5.28
CA THR A 102 25.12 -12.32 4.57
C THR A 102 24.21 -13.51 4.96
N GLY A 103 23.14 -13.75 4.18
CA GLY A 103 22.30 -14.93 4.38
C GLY A 103 21.05 -14.96 3.50
N ASP A 104 21.16 -15.67 2.37
CA ASP A 104 20.17 -16.63 1.86
C ASP A 104 18.72 -16.18 1.65
N GLY A 105 18.52 -15.19 0.77
CA GLY A 105 17.26 -15.05 0.05
C GLY A 105 17.24 -15.98 -1.18
N ASN A 106 16.14 -16.70 -1.40
CA ASN A 106 15.90 -17.37 -2.68
C ASN A 106 15.30 -16.36 -3.66
N TYR A 107 16.00 -16.11 -4.77
CA TYR A 107 15.55 -15.16 -5.79
C TYR A 107 14.96 -15.92 -6.97
N TYR A 108 13.85 -15.40 -7.51
CA TYR A 108 13.17 -16.02 -8.63
C TYR A 108 13.03 -15.03 -9.79
N LEU A 109 13.34 -15.48 -11.01
CA LEU A 109 13.04 -14.80 -12.25
C LEU A 109 11.72 -15.33 -12.81
N SER A 110 10.81 -14.47 -13.26
CA SER A 110 9.64 -14.85 -14.03
C SER A 110 9.34 -13.82 -15.12
N TYR A 111 8.66 -14.25 -16.19
CA TYR A 111 8.24 -13.37 -17.28
C TYR A 111 6.87 -13.80 -17.82
N SER A 112 6.11 -12.84 -18.36
CA SER A 112 4.80 -13.10 -18.95
C SER A 112 4.90 -13.92 -20.24
N CYS A 113 4.00 -14.88 -20.39
CA CYS A 113 3.90 -15.68 -21.60
C CYS A 113 3.48 -14.82 -22.80
N SER A 114 4.21 -14.94 -23.91
CA SER A 114 3.80 -14.40 -25.20
C SER A 114 4.19 -15.37 -26.31
N ASN A 115 3.39 -15.41 -27.38
CA ASN A 115 3.57 -16.38 -28.46
C ASN A 115 4.95 -16.24 -29.11
N GLY A 116 5.70 -17.35 -29.15
CA GLY A 116 7.02 -17.43 -29.77
C GLY A 116 8.15 -16.84 -28.93
N LEU A 117 7.90 -16.37 -27.71
CA LEU A 117 8.92 -15.90 -26.78
C LEU A 117 9.32 -17.03 -25.82
N SER A 118 10.59 -17.45 -25.88
CA SER A 118 11.23 -18.23 -24.82
C SER A 118 12.43 -17.46 -24.27
N LEU A 119 12.70 -17.66 -23.00
CA LEU A 119 13.79 -17.02 -22.27
C LEU A 119 14.71 -18.11 -21.71
N SER A 120 16.01 -17.92 -21.79
CA SER A 120 16.99 -18.85 -21.21
C SER A 120 18.02 -18.10 -20.39
N VAL A 121 18.38 -18.64 -19.23
CA VAL A 121 19.45 -18.10 -18.38
C VAL A 121 20.75 -18.81 -18.75
N VAL A 122 21.83 -18.05 -18.88
CA VAL A 122 23.18 -18.54 -19.19
C VAL A 122 24.08 -18.31 -17.98
N ASP A 123 24.26 -19.37 -17.18
CA ASP A 123 25.17 -19.39 -16.02
C ASP A 123 25.99 -20.69 -16.04
N GLY A 124 27.04 -20.72 -16.89
CA GLY A 124 27.81 -21.93 -17.20
C GLY A 124 27.07 -22.99 -18.04
N LYS A 125 25.73 -23.06 -17.91
CA LYS A 125 24.80 -23.86 -18.72
C LYS A 125 23.63 -22.98 -19.15
N THR A 126 23.10 -23.25 -20.35
CA THR A 126 21.86 -22.61 -20.81
C THR A 126 20.67 -23.41 -20.27
N THR A 127 19.85 -22.77 -19.44
CA THR A 127 18.64 -23.35 -18.86
C THR A 127 17.42 -22.56 -19.32
N GLU A 128 16.39 -23.25 -19.82
CA GLU A 128 15.15 -22.61 -20.24
C GLU A 128 14.34 -22.14 -19.02
N VAL A 129 13.86 -20.89 -19.10
CA VAL A 129 12.92 -20.30 -18.14
C VAL A 129 11.53 -20.43 -18.74
N ILE A 130 10.66 -21.16 -18.05
CA ILE A 130 9.27 -21.32 -18.46
C ILE A 130 8.49 -20.05 -18.11
N CYS A 131 7.79 -19.46 -19.08
CA CYS A 131 6.98 -18.27 -18.85
C CYS A 131 5.88 -18.53 -17.81
N GLY A 132 5.53 -17.52 -17.02
CA GLY A 132 4.52 -17.62 -15.96
C GLY A 132 4.90 -18.49 -14.76
N ARG A 133 6.13 -19.03 -14.71
CA ARG A 133 6.64 -19.81 -13.58
C ARG A 133 7.86 -19.14 -12.94
N PRO A 134 8.01 -19.21 -11.61
CA PRO A 134 9.22 -18.77 -10.94
C PRO A 134 10.38 -19.70 -11.30
N PHE A 135 11.52 -19.11 -11.67
CA PHE A 135 12.78 -19.80 -11.94
C PHE A 135 13.81 -19.36 -10.90
N GLU A 136 14.27 -20.30 -10.09
CA GLU A 136 15.22 -20.05 -9.00
C GLU A 136 16.61 -19.67 -9.54
N ILE A 137 17.18 -18.57 -9.02
CA ILE A 137 18.52 -18.10 -9.35
C ILE A 137 19.47 -18.60 -8.26
N THR A 138 20.16 -19.70 -8.53
CA THR A 138 21.04 -20.39 -7.57
C THR A 138 22.38 -19.69 -7.35
N ASN A 139 22.76 -18.75 -8.22
CA ASN A 139 24.04 -18.04 -8.13
C ASN A 139 23.83 -16.53 -8.08
N PHE A 140 23.14 -16.04 -7.05
CA PHE A 140 22.85 -14.61 -6.90
C PHE A 140 24.09 -13.78 -6.47
N SER A 141 25.24 -14.42 -6.28
CA SER A 141 26.49 -13.78 -5.81
C SER A 141 27.10 -12.83 -6.84
N THR A 142 26.89 -13.08 -8.13
CA THR A 142 27.36 -12.22 -9.22
C THR A 142 26.26 -11.21 -9.50
N SER A 143 26.45 -9.91 -9.26
CA SER A 143 25.45 -8.83 -9.41
C SER A 143 24.85 -8.64 -10.84
N SER A 144 24.94 -9.66 -11.68
CA SER A 144 24.49 -9.75 -13.05
C SER A 144 24.07 -11.18 -13.41
N LEU A 145 22.99 -11.30 -14.18
CA LEU A 145 22.49 -12.53 -14.79
C LEU A 145 22.44 -12.35 -16.31
N ASN A 146 22.99 -13.30 -17.08
CA ASN A 146 22.88 -13.26 -18.53
C ASN A 146 21.65 -14.04 -18.99
N VAL A 147 20.81 -13.37 -19.78
CA VAL A 147 19.53 -13.91 -20.24
C VAL A 147 19.47 -13.80 -21.75
N VAL A 148 19.18 -14.91 -22.44
CA VAL A 148 19.03 -14.97 -23.89
C VAL A 148 17.56 -15.09 -24.23
N LYS A 149 17.11 -14.19 -25.11
CA LYS A 149 15.77 -14.27 -25.71
C LYS A 149 15.84 -15.19 -26.92
N THR A 150 15.12 -16.30 -26.88
CA THR A 150 14.96 -17.19 -28.02
C THR A 150 13.59 -16.93 -28.63
N LEU A 151 13.57 -16.46 -29.88
CA LEU A 151 12.33 -16.44 -30.64
C LEU A 151 12.21 -17.79 -31.33
N ALA A 152 11.22 -18.58 -30.94
CA ALA A 152 10.86 -19.78 -31.68
C ALA A 152 10.19 -19.33 -32.99
N GLN A 153 10.99 -19.06 -34.01
CA GLN A 153 10.49 -18.93 -35.38
C GLN A 153 11.06 -20.05 -36.24
N THR A 154 10.20 -21.04 -36.49
CA THR A 154 10.25 -21.78 -37.75
C THR A 154 9.93 -20.80 -38.88
N LYS A 155 10.93 -20.60 -39.76
CA LYS A 155 10.80 -20.08 -41.13
C LYS A 155 10.67 -18.56 -41.28
N ALA A 156 11.75 -17.97 -41.80
CA ALA A 156 11.85 -16.58 -42.20
C ALA A 156 10.70 -16.19 -43.15
N THR A 157 9.74 -15.44 -42.64
CA THR A 157 8.90 -14.56 -43.45
C THR A 157 9.29 -13.14 -43.07
N THR A 158 9.86 -12.42 -44.02
CA THR A 158 10.22 -11.00 -43.91
C THR A 158 8.96 -10.18 -43.71
N SER A 159 8.56 -10.00 -42.45
CA SER A 159 7.56 -9.03 -42.03
C SER A 159 8.28 -7.74 -41.62
N PRO A 160 7.77 -6.55 -42.00
CA PRO A 160 8.43 -5.28 -41.71
C PRO A 160 8.59 -5.08 -40.19
N ALA A 161 9.76 -4.57 -39.81
CA ALA A 161 10.18 -4.31 -38.43
C ALA A 161 9.08 -3.61 -37.62
N THR A 162 8.36 -4.39 -36.83
CA THR A 162 7.45 -3.87 -35.81
C THR A 162 8.25 -3.74 -34.53
N LYS A 163 8.26 -2.53 -33.96
CA LYS A 163 8.93 -2.20 -32.69
C LYS A 163 8.66 -3.28 -31.63
N GLY A 164 9.73 -3.78 -31.01
CA GLY A 164 9.65 -4.75 -29.92
C GLY A 164 8.85 -4.25 -28.72
N PRO A 165 8.48 -5.16 -27.78
CA PRO A 165 7.70 -4.80 -26.61
C PRO A 165 8.42 -3.70 -25.84
N THR A 166 7.77 -2.55 -25.74
CA THR A 166 8.21 -1.46 -24.86
C THR A 166 7.69 -1.80 -23.47
N SER A 167 8.57 -2.10 -22.52
CA SER A 167 8.18 -2.01 -21.11
C SER A 167 7.92 -0.55 -20.81
N THR A 168 6.64 -0.19 -20.76
CA THR A 168 6.16 1.14 -20.39
C THR A 168 5.05 0.96 -19.38
N VAL A 169 5.28 1.41 -18.15
CA VAL A 169 4.19 1.82 -17.25
C VAL A 169 3.68 3.16 -17.80
N LYS A 170 2.45 3.20 -18.33
CA LYS A 170 1.85 4.44 -18.84
C LYS A 170 0.41 4.61 -18.34
N PRO A 171 0.03 5.81 -17.85
CA PRO A 171 -1.34 6.14 -17.49
C PRO A 171 -2.18 6.55 -18.71
N THR A 172 -3.45 6.15 -18.69
CA THR A 172 -4.48 6.44 -19.71
C THR A 172 -5.04 7.86 -19.52
N PRO A 173 -5.13 8.69 -20.57
CA PRO A 173 -5.78 10.01 -20.50
C PRO A 173 -7.30 9.92 -20.71
N LYS A 174 -7.99 10.85 -20.03
CA LYS A 174 -9.44 11.13 -20.05
C LYS A 174 -9.94 11.50 -21.46
N PRO A 175 -11.14 11.04 -21.90
CA PRO A 175 -11.66 11.36 -23.22
C PRO A 175 -12.15 12.82 -23.32
N THR A 176 -11.82 13.47 -24.43
CA THR A 176 -12.31 14.79 -24.83
C THR A 176 -13.58 14.64 -25.66
N THR A 177 -14.58 15.43 -25.32
CA THR A 177 -15.92 15.47 -25.90
C THR A 177 -15.89 15.95 -27.36
N SER A 178 -16.32 15.13 -28.31
CA SER A 178 -16.67 15.55 -29.66
C SER A 178 -18.19 15.72 -29.81
N LYS A 179 -18.58 16.77 -30.54
CA LYS A 179 -19.96 17.19 -30.82
C LYS A 179 -20.62 16.22 -31.83
N PRO A 180 -21.90 15.83 -31.65
CA PRO A 180 -22.51 14.80 -32.49
C PRO A 180 -22.98 15.34 -33.84
N THR A 181 -22.70 14.55 -34.89
CA THR A 181 -23.31 14.66 -36.21
C THR A 181 -24.54 13.76 -36.26
N THR A 182 -25.68 14.31 -36.69
CA THR A 182 -26.98 13.64 -36.76
C THR A 182 -26.97 12.55 -37.83
N GLY A 183 -26.98 11.29 -37.41
CA GLY A 183 -27.22 10.13 -38.26
C GLY A 183 -28.21 9.19 -37.57
N THR A 184 -29.33 8.90 -38.23
CA THR A 184 -30.35 7.94 -37.78
C THR A 184 -29.81 6.51 -37.87
N THR A 185 -29.45 5.96 -36.71
CA THR A 185 -29.00 4.56 -36.53
C THR A 185 -30.13 3.74 -35.91
N PRO A 186 -30.37 2.50 -36.37
CA PRO A 186 -31.46 1.64 -35.88
C PRO A 186 -31.31 1.30 -34.39
N THR A 187 -32.44 1.31 -33.69
CA THR A 187 -32.60 1.02 -32.27
C THR A 187 -31.98 -0.34 -31.89
N PRO A 188 -30.92 -0.38 -31.06
CA PRO A 188 -30.40 -1.64 -30.55
C PRO A 188 -31.38 -2.25 -29.54
N THR A 189 -31.67 -3.53 -29.71
CA THR A 189 -32.36 -4.36 -28.73
C THR A 189 -31.56 -4.36 -27.43
N VAL A 190 -32.15 -3.80 -26.38
CA VAL A 190 -31.55 -3.71 -25.04
C VAL A 190 -31.47 -5.12 -24.45
N THR A 191 -30.28 -5.69 -24.37
CA THR A 191 -30.01 -6.86 -23.53
C THR A 191 -30.26 -6.45 -22.08
N PRO A 192 -31.08 -7.18 -21.30
CA PRO A 192 -31.34 -6.83 -19.92
C PRO A 192 -30.02 -6.82 -19.14
N THR A 193 -29.67 -5.66 -18.57
CA THR A 193 -28.57 -5.54 -17.61
C THR A 193 -28.82 -6.54 -16.48
N PRO A 194 -27.89 -7.46 -16.19
CA PRO A 194 -28.08 -8.40 -15.09
C PRO A 194 -28.30 -7.61 -13.80
N THR A 195 -29.43 -7.87 -13.15
CA THR A 195 -29.79 -7.26 -11.87
C THR A 195 -28.68 -7.56 -10.86
N ALA A 196 -28.06 -6.52 -10.30
CA ALA A 196 -27.07 -6.68 -9.24
C ALA A 196 -27.73 -7.44 -8.08
N VAL A 197 -27.23 -8.63 -7.77
CA VAL A 197 -27.68 -9.40 -6.62
C VAL A 197 -27.28 -8.62 -5.36
N SER A 198 -28.25 -8.26 -4.54
CA SER A 198 -28.00 -7.59 -3.26
C SER A 198 -27.22 -8.55 -2.35
N ARG A 199 -26.04 -8.14 -1.92
CA ARG A 199 -25.17 -8.94 -1.05
C ARG A 199 -25.72 -8.95 0.38
N GLN A 200 -25.73 -10.11 1.05
CA GLN A 200 -26.18 -10.25 2.44
C GLN A 200 -24.97 -10.42 3.38
N PRO A 201 -24.86 -9.63 4.45
CA PRO A 201 -23.78 -9.80 5.43
C PRO A 201 -23.86 -11.15 6.16
N GLY A 202 -22.71 -11.79 6.34
CA GLY A 202 -22.55 -12.98 7.19
C GLY A 202 -22.55 -12.67 8.70
N ALA A 203 -22.33 -13.70 9.52
CA ALA A 203 -22.19 -13.53 10.96
C ALA A 203 -20.91 -12.75 11.32
N LYS A 204 -21.03 -11.80 12.25
CA LYS A 204 -19.90 -11.01 12.75
C LYS A 204 -19.08 -11.83 13.75
N THR A 205 -17.75 -11.79 13.61
CA THR A 205 -16.80 -12.35 14.57
C THR A 205 -15.88 -11.26 15.10
N GLU A 206 -15.50 -11.33 16.38
CA GLU A 206 -14.57 -10.39 17.02
C GLU A 206 -13.46 -11.15 17.74
N ARG A 207 -12.24 -10.62 17.69
CA ARG A 207 -11.06 -11.15 18.40
C ARG A 207 -10.21 -10.00 18.91
N PHE A 208 -9.57 -10.20 20.06
CA PHE A 208 -8.62 -9.26 20.66
C PHE A 208 -7.25 -9.92 20.68
N TYR A 209 -6.24 -9.18 20.22
CA TYR A 209 -4.86 -9.63 20.20
C TYR A 209 -4.07 -8.74 21.15
N GLN A 210 -3.37 -9.36 22.11
CA GLN A 210 -2.40 -8.64 22.91
C GLN A 210 -1.11 -8.55 22.10
N ILE A 211 -0.64 -7.32 21.84
CA ILE A 211 0.61 -7.09 21.13
C ILE A 211 1.76 -7.40 22.09
N ASP A 212 2.42 -8.55 21.89
CA ASP A 212 3.69 -8.87 22.53
C ASP A 212 4.82 -8.73 21.48
N PRO A 213 5.73 -7.75 21.62
CA PRO A 213 6.81 -7.51 20.66
C PRO A 213 7.79 -8.68 20.51
N SER A 214 7.73 -9.69 21.38
CA SER A 214 8.58 -10.89 21.32
C SER A 214 8.04 -12.02 20.42
N THR A 215 6.80 -11.91 19.93
CA THR A 215 6.14 -12.99 19.17
C THR A 215 6.00 -12.67 17.68
N GLN A 216 7.12 -12.72 16.94
CA GLN A 216 7.05 -12.90 15.49
C GLN A 216 6.72 -14.36 15.19
N SER A 217 5.50 -14.65 14.75
CA SER A 217 5.07 -16.00 14.39
C SER A 217 5.76 -16.49 13.12
N ALA A 218 6.21 -17.74 13.15
CA ALA A 218 6.76 -18.45 12.01
C ALA A 218 5.68 -18.84 11.00
N ILE A 219 6.04 -18.76 9.71
CA ILE A 219 5.14 -18.89 8.56
C ILE A 219 5.01 -20.37 8.14
N PRO A 220 3.79 -20.93 8.06
CA PRO A 220 3.59 -22.27 7.48
C PRO A 220 3.45 -22.24 5.95
N THR A 221 4.23 -23.05 5.25
CA THR A 221 4.18 -23.24 3.79
C THR A 221 3.04 -24.18 3.37
N PRO A 222 2.16 -23.81 2.42
CA PRO A 222 1.11 -24.70 1.93
C PRO A 222 1.50 -25.46 0.65
N ASN A 223 0.87 -26.62 0.46
CA ASN A 223 0.98 -27.49 -0.73
C ASN A 223 0.01 -27.02 -1.84
N SER A 224 0.52 -26.81 -3.05
CA SER A 224 -0.30 -26.42 -4.21
C SER A 224 -0.93 -27.63 -4.89
N THR A 225 -2.26 -27.71 -4.96
CA THR A 225 -3.01 -28.65 -5.80
C THR A 225 -3.40 -28.01 -7.14
N ILE A 226 -3.61 -28.82 -8.18
CA ILE A 226 -4.04 -28.35 -9.50
C ILE A 226 -5.50 -27.87 -9.42
N ARG A 227 -5.73 -26.65 -9.89
CA ARG A 227 -6.97 -25.88 -9.75
C ARG A 227 -7.50 -25.49 -11.14
N THR A 228 -8.83 -25.49 -11.34
CA THR A 228 -9.48 -25.36 -12.67
C THR A 228 -10.14 -24.00 -12.91
N GLY A 229 -9.85 -23.00 -12.09
CA GLY A 229 -10.21 -21.60 -12.30
C GLY A 229 -9.06 -20.67 -11.93
N SER A 230 -9.40 -19.44 -11.55
CA SER A 230 -8.41 -18.44 -11.18
C SER A 230 -8.79 -17.74 -9.89
N VAL A 231 -7.80 -17.53 -9.03
CA VAL A 231 -7.93 -16.77 -7.78
C VAL A 231 -7.55 -15.30 -8.06
N ASP A 232 -8.24 -14.35 -7.43
CA ASP A 232 -7.91 -12.93 -7.50
C ASP A 232 -8.42 -12.22 -6.23
N LEU A 233 -7.59 -12.16 -5.18
CA LEU A 233 -7.86 -11.41 -3.97
C LEU A 233 -7.66 -9.92 -4.22
N ALA A 234 -8.56 -9.10 -3.70
CA ALA A 234 -8.45 -7.66 -3.81
C ALA A 234 -8.76 -7.00 -2.47
N VAL A 235 -7.92 -6.05 -2.08
CA VAL A 235 -8.08 -5.26 -0.85
C VAL A 235 -8.61 -3.88 -1.20
N THR A 236 -9.69 -3.47 -0.53
CA THR A 236 -10.25 -2.12 -0.64
C THR A 236 -10.43 -1.49 0.73
N VAL A 237 -9.80 -0.34 0.99
CA VAL A 237 -10.05 0.43 2.21
C VAL A 237 -11.40 1.12 2.09
N LEU A 238 -12.31 0.82 3.02
CA LEU A 238 -13.69 1.32 3.00
C LEU A 238 -13.83 2.61 3.81
N ALA A 239 -13.27 2.65 5.01
CA ALA A 239 -13.37 3.79 5.90
C ALA A 239 -12.23 3.83 6.92
N ILE A 240 -11.93 5.04 7.38
CA ILE A 240 -11.10 5.30 8.55
C ILE A 240 -11.99 5.96 9.60
N GLY A 241 -11.77 5.62 10.85
CA GLY A 241 -12.55 6.17 11.94
C GLY A 241 -11.97 5.78 13.29
N LYS A 242 -12.85 5.68 14.28
CA LYS A 242 -12.48 5.28 15.63
C LYS A 242 -13.43 4.23 16.18
N ILE A 243 -12.94 3.49 17.17
CA ILE A 243 -13.75 2.57 17.96
C ILE A 243 -14.07 3.26 19.28
N GLU A 244 -15.35 3.37 19.59
CA GLU A 244 -15.82 3.92 20.86
C GLU A 244 -15.49 2.96 22.01
N ALA A 245 -14.78 3.48 23.02
CA ALA A 245 -14.52 2.75 24.25
C ALA A 245 -15.84 2.35 24.93
N GLY A 246 -15.98 1.07 25.31
CA GLY A 246 -17.14 0.52 25.99
C GLY A 246 -18.19 -0.12 25.07
N THR A 247 -18.39 0.38 23.85
CA THR A 247 -19.35 -0.22 22.89
C THR A 247 -18.69 -1.05 21.80
N ASN A 248 -17.36 -0.92 21.63
CA ASN A 248 -16.61 -1.52 20.52
C ASN A 248 -17.22 -1.20 19.14
N ARG A 249 -17.93 -0.08 19.04
CA ARG A 249 -18.58 0.36 17.82
C ARG A 249 -17.61 1.17 16.98
N PHE A 250 -17.44 0.75 15.72
CA PHE A 250 -16.75 1.54 14.71
C PHE A 250 -17.63 2.69 14.23
N THR A 251 -17.07 3.91 14.27
CA THR A 251 -17.69 5.11 13.74
C THR A 251 -16.72 5.76 12.74
N PRO A 252 -17.03 5.78 11.44
CA PRO A 252 -16.24 6.50 10.43
C PRO A 252 -16.11 7.98 10.80
N THR A 253 -14.90 8.51 10.76
CA THR A 253 -14.65 9.94 11.05
C THR A 253 -13.32 10.37 10.42
N ALA A 254 -13.28 11.60 9.92
CA ALA A 254 -12.04 12.24 9.47
C ALA A 254 -11.32 13.00 10.60
N THR A 255 -12.00 13.21 11.73
CA THR A 255 -11.40 13.87 12.91
C THR A 255 -10.96 12.80 13.90
N LEU A 256 -9.65 12.62 13.99
CA LEU A 256 -9.00 11.62 14.85
C LEU A 256 -8.09 12.32 15.85
N LYS A 257 -8.06 11.80 17.07
CA LYS A 257 -7.07 12.17 18.09
C LYS A 257 -6.07 11.04 18.28
N SER A 258 -4.83 11.36 18.62
CA SER A 258 -3.80 10.39 19.03
C SER A 258 -4.27 9.49 20.18
N THR A 259 -5.16 10.01 21.03
CA THR A 259 -5.77 9.30 22.17
C THR A 259 -7.01 8.47 21.80
N ASP A 260 -7.55 8.60 20.58
CA ASP A 260 -8.65 7.75 20.13
C ASP A 260 -8.11 6.34 19.83
N ARG A 261 -8.95 5.31 20.01
CA ARG A 261 -8.71 4.01 19.38
C ARG A 261 -9.02 4.13 17.89
N ILE A 262 -8.00 4.44 17.10
CA ILE A 262 -8.14 4.62 15.65
C ILE A 262 -8.42 3.26 15.01
N ALA A 263 -9.26 3.24 13.97
CA ALA A 263 -9.58 2.02 13.26
C ALA A 263 -9.73 2.23 11.75
N VAL A 264 -9.43 1.17 11.02
CA VAL A 264 -9.62 1.10 9.57
C VAL A 264 -10.56 -0.07 9.27
N GLN A 265 -11.60 0.23 8.50
CA GLN A 265 -12.49 -0.76 7.92
C GLN A 265 -12.08 -0.98 6.47
N PHE A 266 -11.87 -2.24 6.09
CA PHE A 266 -11.46 -2.62 4.75
C PHE A 266 -12.11 -3.94 4.33
N GLU A 267 -12.25 -4.12 3.03
CA GLU A 267 -12.78 -5.31 2.39
C GLU A 267 -11.62 -6.12 1.79
N ILE A 268 -11.68 -7.44 1.94
CA ILE A 268 -10.92 -8.38 1.11
C ILE A 268 -11.94 -9.22 0.34
N ALA A 269 -11.91 -9.13 -0.99
CA ALA A 269 -12.83 -9.81 -1.89
C ALA A 269 -12.10 -10.79 -2.79
N ASN A 270 -12.77 -11.86 -3.20
CA ASN A 270 -12.31 -12.73 -4.28
C ASN A 270 -13.00 -12.36 -5.59
N ASN A 271 -12.30 -11.63 -6.44
CA ASN A 271 -12.74 -11.26 -7.79
C ASN A 271 -12.47 -12.35 -8.84
N GLY A 272 -11.86 -13.48 -8.42
CA GLY A 272 -11.55 -14.61 -9.27
C GLY A 272 -12.78 -15.45 -9.62
N THR A 273 -12.54 -16.55 -10.32
CA THR A 273 -13.56 -17.54 -10.68
C THR A 273 -13.46 -18.81 -9.86
N GLU A 274 -12.51 -18.90 -8.93
CA GLU A 274 -12.31 -20.05 -8.05
C GLU A 274 -12.30 -19.66 -6.58
N ALA A 275 -12.78 -20.55 -5.71
CA ALA A 275 -12.77 -20.33 -4.27
C ALA A 275 -11.35 -20.31 -3.67
N VAL A 276 -11.12 -19.37 -2.76
CA VAL A 276 -9.84 -19.21 -2.03
C VAL A 276 -9.94 -19.86 -0.66
N THR A 277 -9.01 -20.76 -0.37
CA THR A 277 -8.89 -21.43 0.92
C THR A 277 -7.52 -21.13 1.53
N ASP A 278 -7.38 -21.28 2.84
CA ASP A 278 -6.08 -21.18 3.54
C ASP A 278 -5.32 -19.86 3.37
N TRP A 279 -6.02 -18.77 3.08
CA TRP A 279 -5.41 -17.46 2.88
C TRP A 279 -5.32 -16.67 4.19
N THR A 280 -4.38 -15.74 4.26
CA THR A 280 -4.13 -14.83 5.38
C THR A 280 -4.01 -13.40 4.86
N PHE A 281 -3.99 -12.42 5.75
CA PHE A 281 -3.59 -11.06 5.43
C PHE A 281 -2.66 -10.51 6.50
N ALA A 282 -1.80 -9.57 6.11
CA ALA A 282 -0.94 -8.81 7.02
C ALA A 282 -1.34 -7.33 7.03
N THR A 283 -1.01 -6.64 8.11
CA THR A 283 -1.20 -5.20 8.22
C THR A 283 -0.08 -4.53 9.00
N THR A 284 0.52 -3.49 8.45
CA THR A 284 1.48 -2.63 9.18
C THR A 284 0.74 -1.50 9.91
N LEU A 285 0.85 -1.45 11.23
CA LEU A 285 0.18 -0.46 12.07
C LEU A 285 1.12 0.72 12.38
N PRO A 286 0.64 1.98 12.24
CA PRO A 286 1.40 3.19 12.58
C PRO A 286 1.37 3.45 14.10
N ILE A 287 1.99 2.55 14.86
CA ILE A 287 2.14 2.64 16.32
C ILE A 287 3.63 2.59 16.69
N ASP A 288 3.97 2.87 17.96
CA ASP A 288 5.35 2.84 18.47
C ASP A 288 5.43 1.87 19.65
N PRO A 289 6.27 0.82 19.57
CA PRO A 289 7.08 0.45 18.40
C PRO A 289 6.23 0.01 17.19
N PRO A 290 6.72 0.18 15.94
CA PRO A 290 5.99 -0.23 14.75
C PRO A 290 5.68 -1.73 14.81
N TYR A 291 4.44 -2.07 14.45
CA TYR A 291 3.94 -3.44 14.59
C TYR A 291 3.30 -3.92 13.29
N THR A 292 3.60 -5.16 12.90
CA THR A 292 2.91 -5.83 11.81
C THR A 292 2.00 -6.90 12.39
N PHE A 293 0.70 -6.70 12.22
CA PHE A 293 -0.31 -7.70 12.53
C PHE A 293 -0.36 -8.73 11.40
N MET A 294 -0.35 -10.02 11.76
CA MET A 294 -0.59 -11.13 10.84
C MET A 294 -1.89 -11.82 11.25
N SER A 295 -2.82 -11.98 10.32
CA SER A 295 -4.06 -12.70 10.60
C SER A 295 -3.81 -14.20 10.75
N GLU A 296 -4.70 -14.87 11.46
CA GLU A 296 -4.85 -16.32 11.31
C GLU A 296 -5.35 -16.68 9.90
N LYS A 297 -5.44 -17.98 9.58
CA LYS A 297 -6.12 -18.44 8.36
C LYS A 297 -7.57 -17.97 8.36
N GLN A 298 -7.98 -17.42 7.23
CA GLN A 298 -9.32 -16.86 7.04
C GLN A 298 -10.29 -17.89 6.46
N GLN A 299 -11.59 -17.59 6.58
CA GLN A 299 -12.63 -18.43 5.98
C GLN A 299 -12.55 -18.42 4.45
N VAL A 300 -13.12 -19.45 3.84
CA VAL A 300 -13.14 -19.61 2.38
C VAL A 300 -13.89 -18.44 1.74
N LEU A 301 -13.31 -17.86 0.68
CA LEU A 301 -13.98 -16.88 -0.16
C LEU A 301 -14.34 -17.52 -1.50
N THR A 302 -15.62 -17.75 -1.77
CA THR A 302 -16.06 -18.19 -3.11
C THR A 302 -16.02 -17.02 -4.10
N PRO A 303 -16.12 -17.27 -5.42
CA PRO A 303 -16.12 -16.20 -6.42
C PRO A 303 -17.18 -15.13 -6.14
N GLY A 304 -16.76 -13.88 -5.98
CA GLY A 304 -17.61 -12.74 -5.64
C GLY A 304 -17.89 -12.54 -4.15
N ASP A 305 -17.45 -13.46 -3.28
CA ASP A 305 -17.52 -13.27 -1.83
C ASP A 305 -16.46 -12.28 -1.36
N TYR A 306 -16.73 -11.70 -0.20
CA TYR A 306 -15.84 -10.76 0.46
C TYR A 306 -16.03 -10.81 1.98
N ILE A 307 -15.03 -10.32 2.71
CA ILE A 307 -15.11 -10.08 4.15
C ILE A 307 -14.74 -8.64 4.42
N VAL A 308 -15.55 -7.98 5.25
CA VAL A 308 -15.24 -6.66 5.78
C VAL A 308 -14.60 -6.83 7.15
N TYR A 309 -13.36 -6.39 7.26
CA TYR A 309 -12.59 -6.34 8.49
C TYR A 309 -12.65 -4.95 9.08
N THR A 310 -12.50 -4.87 10.40
CA THR A 310 -12.24 -3.63 11.10
C THR A 310 -11.09 -3.87 12.08
N ILE A 311 -9.96 -3.21 11.85
CA ILE A 311 -8.80 -3.28 12.73
C ILE A 311 -8.73 -1.97 13.48
N GLY A 312 -8.82 -2.06 14.80
CA GLY A 312 -8.58 -0.94 15.71
C GLY A 312 -7.26 -1.10 16.44
N PHE A 313 -6.60 0.01 16.71
CA PHE A 313 -5.34 0.04 17.43
C PHE A 313 -5.22 1.34 18.24
N ASP A 314 -4.44 1.27 19.32
CA ASP A 314 -4.19 2.37 20.24
C ASP A 314 -2.75 2.91 20.03
N HIS A 315 -2.42 4.04 20.65
CA HIS A 315 -1.06 4.64 20.61
C HIS A 315 -0.55 4.99 19.20
N PHE A 316 -1.37 5.71 18.44
CA PHE A 316 -0.97 6.26 17.15
C PHE A 316 0.21 7.22 17.30
N THR A 317 1.21 7.14 16.42
CA THR A 317 2.44 7.94 16.55
C THR A 317 2.61 9.01 15.48
N THR A 318 3.33 10.07 15.87
CA THR A 318 3.75 11.13 14.95
C THR A 318 4.89 10.62 14.08
N GLY A 319 4.64 10.38 12.79
CA GLY A 319 5.70 10.07 11.83
C GLY A 319 5.19 9.28 10.64
N ASP A 320 4.55 8.13 10.93
CA ASP A 320 3.92 7.29 9.92
C ASP A 320 2.42 7.47 9.98
N ASN A 321 1.84 8.07 8.93
CA ASN A 321 0.40 8.25 8.81
C ASN A 321 -0.22 7.23 7.85
N VAL A 322 0.39 6.05 7.71
CA VAL A 322 -0.02 5.05 6.73
C VAL A 322 -0.16 3.69 7.39
N MET A 323 -1.28 3.02 7.12
CA MET A 323 -1.48 1.60 7.37
C MET A 323 -1.55 0.88 6.03
N THR A 324 -0.75 -0.17 5.86
CA THR A 324 -0.75 -1.01 4.66
C THR A 324 -1.40 -2.34 5.01
N ILE A 325 -2.31 -2.81 4.17
CA ILE A 325 -2.98 -4.10 4.26
C ILE A 325 -2.55 -4.93 3.06
N VAL A 326 -2.13 -6.17 3.26
CA VAL A 326 -1.70 -7.09 2.20
C VAL A 326 -2.44 -8.41 2.35
N ALA A 327 -3.25 -8.79 1.36
CA ALA A 327 -3.84 -10.12 1.25
C ALA A 327 -2.82 -11.10 0.63
N ASP A 328 -2.76 -12.31 1.17
CA ASP A 328 -1.76 -13.32 0.80
C ASP A 328 -0.31 -12.77 0.79
N PRO A 329 0.20 -12.29 1.93
CA PRO A 329 1.53 -11.69 2.01
C PRO A 329 2.66 -12.66 1.63
N ASP A 330 2.44 -13.96 1.84
CA ASP A 330 3.38 -15.03 1.51
C ASP A 330 3.28 -15.46 0.04
N ASN A 331 2.30 -14.90 -0.69
CA ASN A 331 2.13 -15.09 -2.11
C ASN A 331 2.00 -16.59 -2.49
N VAL A 332 1.29 -17.34 -1.63
CA VAL A 332 1.10 -18.79 -1.77
C VAL A 332 0.04 -19.13 -2.80
N LEU A 333 -0.86 -18.19 -3.09
CA LEU A 333 -1.91 -18.33 -4.08
C LEU A 333 -1.40 -17.92 -5.46
N ALA A 334 -1.76 -18.73 -6.45
CA ALA A 334 -1.54 -18.41 -7.86
C ALA A 334 -2.66 -17.49 -8.35
N GLU A 335 -2.46 -16.18 -8.18
CA GLU A 335 -3.46 -15.16 -8.50
C GLU A 335 -3.25 -14.55 -9.90
N ILE A 336 -4.34 -14.14 -10.56
CA ILE A 336 -4.25 -13.43 -11.85
C ILE A 336 -3.59 -12.06 -11.67
N THR A 337 -3.96 -11.36 -10.60
CA THR A 337 -3.44 -10.04 -10.27
C THR A 337 -2.97 -10.07 -8.82
N LYS A 338 -1.77 -9.56 -8.57
CA LYS A 338 -1.21 -9.42 -7.20
C LYS A 338 -1.12 -7.95 -6.76
N ALA A 339 -1.32 -7.03 -7.70
CA ALA A 339 -1.21 -5.60 -7.44
C ALA A 339 -2.43 -5.04 -6.66
N ASN A 340 -3.57 -5.71 -6.76
CA ASN A 340 -4.82 -5.43 -6.04
C ASN A 340 -4.86 -6.06 -4.64
N ASN A 341 -3.90 -6.93 -4.29
CA ASN A 341 -3.76 -7.48 -2.94
C ASN A 341 -3.35 -6.44 -1.88
N VAL A 342 -3.05 -5.20 -2.27
CA VAL A 342 -2.53 -4.17 -1.38
C VAL A 342 -3.52 -3.03 -1.20
N GLY A 343 -3.96 -2.82 0.03
CA GLY A 343 -4.74 -1.66 0.47
C GLY A 343 -3.88 -0.69 1.27
N ILE A 344 -4.11 0.62 1.09
CA ILE A 344 -3.38 1.66 1.82
C ILE A 344 -4.39 2.62 2.46
N ALA A 345 -4.37 2.71 3.78
CA ALA A 345 -5.13 3.69 4.55
C ALA A 345 -4.20 4.83 4.99
N ARG A 346 -4.59 6.08 4.73
CA ARG A 346 -3.84 7.28 5.14
C ARG A 346 -4.60 8.04 6.21
N PHE A 347 -3.93 8.33 7.31
CA PHE A 347 -4.48 9.05 8.46
C PHE A 347 -4.12 10.53 8.34
N ASP A 348 -4.96 11.27 7.62
CA ASP A 348 -4.81 12.72 7.52
C ASP A 348 -5.52 13.41 8.69
N GLY A 349 -4.89 14.42 9.28
CA GLY A 349 -5.54 15.28 10.30
C GLY A 349 -5.65 14.66 11.70
N VAL A 350 -4.79 13.72 12.06
CA VAL A 350 -4.69 13.25 13.46
C VAL A 350 -4.15 14.40 14.33
N THR A 351 -4.93 14.81 15.34
CA THR A 351 -4.49 15.80 16.32
C THR A 351 -3.79 15.10 17.47
N PHE A 352 -2.57 15.53 17.79
CA PHE A 352 -1.73 14.93 18.81
C PHE A 352 -1.84 15.59 20.18
#